data_AF-A0A958QR44-F1
#
_entry.id   AF-A0A958QR44-F1
#
_cell.length_a   1.000
_cell.length_b   1.000
_cell.length_c   1.000
_cell.angle_alpha   90.00
_cell.angle_beta   90.00
_cell.angle_gamma   90.00
#
_symmetry.space_group_name_H-M   'P 1'
#
loop_
_entity.id
_entity.type
_entity.pdbx_description
1 polymer ?
#
loop_
_entity_poly.entity_id
_entity_poly.type
_entity_poly.pdbx_seq_one_letter_code
_entity_poly.pdbx_strand_id
1 'polypeptide(L)'
;MASLCKILLAVLWIASLSPWGEVCAQKPGRASNSRPVVEKAASKIKKRQQSVALESARLRFAPMTLPGGSSLTLVTPVEWEALSIIVTSALNDLHGELSELFGGLPNVKTSVRLMEADRFYERTGAPRWTNALYIRNQIIIPIVDPFRLDTENLRRSVRHEYTHAVVSALSGGRCPGWLDEGLAQWAEGEANPALAPALAQWLQYKRPVSLSLLRGGFTKLDSDMVPAAYAQSLFATKVVMKNQGFEKLGAYLRELKTQNDVNQAFVDSFKLSIPEFEVQLGRELKDWSKQDGFRRAHILEQ
;
A
#
# COMPACT_ATOMS: atom_id res chain seq x y z
N MET A 1 -5.89 -31.61 -21.85
CA MET A 1 -4.88 -30.53 -21.92
C MET A 1 -5.53 -29.17 -22.22
N ALA A 2 -6.47 -28.70 -21.39
CA ALA A 2 -7.00 -27.33 -21.49
C ALA A 2 -7.67 -26.95 -20.17
N SER A 3 -6.88 -26.49 -19.19
CA SER A 3 -7.38 -25.75 -18.03
C SER A 3 -6.21 -25.11 -17.27
N LEU A 4 -5.65 -24.01 -17.79
CA LEU A 4 -4.60 -23.23 -17.13
C LEU A 4 -4.63 -21.72 -17.45
N CYS A 5 -5.72 -21.21 -18.03
CA CYS A 5 -5.78 -19.84 -18.58
C CYS A 5 -6.59 -18.83 -17.73
N LYS A 6 -6.54 -18.92 -16.38
CA LYS A 6 -7.27 -17.98 -15.50
C LYS A 6 -6.48 -17.34 -14.34
N ILE A 7 -5.15 -17.46 -14.30
CA ILE A 7 -4.32 -16.90 -13.19
C ILE A 7 -3.53 -15.63 -13.59
N LEU A 8 -3.76 -15.09 -14.79
CA LEU A 8 -2.88 -14.06 -15.38
C LEU A 8 -3.28 -12.58 -15.15
N LEU A 9 -4.02 -12.25 -14.08
CA LEU A 9 -4.47 -10.87 -13.80
C LEU A 9 -3.95 -10.24 -12.50
N ALA A 10 -3.11 -10.93 -11.72
CA ALA A 10 -2.61 -10.40 -10.45
C ALA A 10 -1.16 -9.86 -10.49
N VAL A 11 -0.50 -9.85 -11.67
CA VAL A 11 0.97 -9.59 -11.77
C VAL A 11 1.35 -8.59 -12.90
N LEU A 12 0.40 -7.94 -13.56
CA LEU A 12 0.72 -6.89 -14.56
C LEU A 12 0.53 -5.51 -13.92
N TRP A 13 1.52 -4.65 -13.73
CA TRP A 13 2.96 -4.77 -13.95
C TRP A 13 3.56 -3.54 -13.26
N ILE A 14 4.48 -3.77 -12.34
CA ILE A 14 5.16 -2.73 -11.61
C ILE A 14 6.21 -2.11 -12.56
N ALA A 15 5.89 -0.88 -12.92
CA ALA A 15 6.68 0.12 -13.64
C ALA A 15 7.02 -0.14 -15.13
N SER A 16 6.53 0.78 -15.96
CA SER A 16 7.20 1.19 -17.20
C SER A 16 6.91 2.67 -17.49
N LEU A 17 8.01 3.42 -17.58
CA LEU A 17 8.25 4.65 -18.36
C LEU A 17 7.58 5.97 -17.93
N SER A 18 8.42 6.84 -17.36
CA SER A 18 8.32 8.30 -17.39
C SER A 18 8.32 8.83 -18.84
N PRO A 19 7.69 9.99 -19.10
CA PRO A 19 8.35 10.94 -20.00
C PRO A 19 8.17 12.40 -19.56
N TRP A 20 9.29 13.05 -19.21
CA TRP A 20 9.50 14.47 -19.51
C TRP A 20 10.92 14.63 -20.05
N GLY A 21 11.00 14.90 -21.35
CA GLY A 21 12.18 15.21 -22.15
C GLY A 21 11.70 15.83 -23.46
N GLU A 22 12.22 17.00 -23.78
CA GLU A 22 11.68 18.04 -24.66
C GLU A 22 11.77 17.79 -26.19
N VAL A 23 10.80 18.40 -26.90
CA VAL A 23 10.88 19.13 -28.18
C VAL A 23 11.47 18.43 -29.43
N CYS A 24 10.62 18.26 -30.47
CA CYS A 24 10.81 18.91 -31.78
C CYS A 24 9.60 18.71 -32.71
N ALA A 25 9.24 19.79 -33.41
CA ALA A 25 8.18 19.86 -34.39
C ALA A 25 8.57 19.22 -35.73
N GLN A 26 7.61 18.56 -36.41
CA GLN A 26 7.47 18.55 -37.88
C GLN A 26 6.10 17.96 -38.28
N LYS A 27 5.49 18.55 -39.32
CA LYS A 27 4.27 18.16 -40.06
C LYS A 27 4.66 18.10 -41.56
N PRO A 28 3.81 17.62 -42.50
CA PRO A 28 2.67 16.70 -42.41
C PRO A 28 2.66 15.60 -43.52
N GLY A 29 1.76 14.62 -43.41
CA GLY A 29 1.43 13.67 -44.49
C GLY A 29 -0.02 13.19 -44.38
N ARG A 30 -0.76 13.27 -45.49
CA ARG A 30 -2.23 13.19 -45.61
C ARG A 30 -2.67 11.78 -45.99
N ALA A 31 -3.64 11.19 -45.30
CA ALA A 31 -4.54 10.17 -45.87
C ALA A 31 -5.82 10.00 -45.03
N SER A 32 -6.95 9.97 -45.73
CA SER A 32 -8.32 9.89 -45.27
C SER A 32 -8.75 8.47 -44.86
N ASN A 33 -9.51 8.33 -43.77
CA ASN A 33 -10.60 7.35 -43.69
C ASN A 33 -11.55 7.68 -42.54
N SER A 34 -12.69 8.27 -42.87
CA SER A 34 -13.76 8.67 -41.97
C SER A 34 -14.65 7.49 -41.62
N ARG A 35 -14.30 6.74 -40.56
CA ARG A 35 -15.20 5.84 -39.83
C ARG A 35 -14.81 5.45 -38.37
N PRO A 36 -13.68 5.86 -37.75
CA PRO A 36 -13.40 5.58 -36.33
C PRO A 36 -13.73 6.75 -35.37
N VAL A 37 -14.25 7.88 -35.88
CA VAL A 37 -14.45 9.12 -35.08
C VAL A 37 -15.75 9.08 -34.28
N VAL A 38 -16.81 8.46 -34.80
CA VAL A 38 -18.14 8.46 -34.17
C VAL A 38 -18.20 7.54 -32.95
N GLU A 39 -17.52 6.39 -32.98
CA GLU A 39 -17.46 5.46 -31.85
C GLU A 39 -16.55 5.97 -30.71
N LYS A 40 -15.42 6.59 -31.06
CA LYS A 40 -14.54 7.26 -30.08
C LYS A 40 -15.18 8.51 -29.48
N ALA A 41 -16.01 9.23 -30.25
CA ALA A 41 -16.79 10.35 -29.75
C ALA A 41 -17.93 9.87 -28.83
N ALA A 42 -18.66 8.82 -29.19
CA ALA A 42 -19.73 8.26 -28.37
C ALA A 42 -19.20 7.70 -27.03
N SER A 43 -18.04 7.02 -27.03
CA SER A 43 -17.42 6.54 -25.78
C SER A 43 -16.85 7.67 -24.92
N LYS A 44 -16.29 8.72 -25.54
CA LYS A 44 -15.90 9.96 -24.84
C LYS A 44 -17.10 10.72 -24.28
N ILE A 45 -18.21 10.79 -25.01
CA ILE A 45 -19.44 11.46 -24.58
C ILE A 45 -20.08 10.67 -23.42
N LYS A 46 -20.12 9.34 -23.48
CA LYS A 46 -20.60 8.51 -22.36
C LYS A 46 -19.72 8.67 -21.12
N LYS A 47 -18.38 8.62 -21.26
CA LYS A 47 -17.44 8.88 -20.16
C LYS A 47 -17.58 10.29 -19.58
N ARG A 48 -17.78 11.29 -20.44
CA ARG A 48 -17.96 12.69 -20.03
C ARG A 48 -19.32 12.91 -19.38
N GLN A 49 -20.38 12.21 -19.81
CA GLN A 49 -21.70 12.24 -19.16
C GLN A 49 -21.70 11.50 -17.83
N GLN A 50 -20.94 10.40 -17.69
CA GLN A 50 -20.73 9.71 -16.41
C GLN A 50 -19.87 10.56 -15.46
N SER A 51 -18.81 11.20 -15.96
CA SER A 51 -17.96 12.09 -15.16
C SER A 51 -18.68 13.39 -14.75
N VAL A 52 -19.61 13.88 -15.57
CA VAL A 52 -20.47 15.05 -15.26
C VAL A 52 -21.64 14.64 -14.35
N ALA A 53 -22.18 13.42 -14.46
CA ALA A 53 -23.25 12.93 -13.58
C ALA A 53 -22.80 12.77 -12.11
N LEU A 54 -21.50 12.61 -11.85
CA LEU A 54 -20.91 12.61 -10.50
C LEU A 54 -20.38 13.98 -10.04
N GLU A 55 -20.43 15.00 -10.89
CA GLU A 55 -20.07 16.38 -10.51
C GLU A 55 -21.08 16.98 -9.52
N SER A 56 -22.21 16.29 -9.29
CA SER A 56 -23.27 16.61 -8.33
C SER A 56 -23.48 15.54 -7.24
N ALA A 57 -22.56 14.59 -7.05
CA ALA A 57 -22.70 13.62 -5.98
C ALA A 57 -22.66 14.33 -4.61
N ARG A 58 -23.73 14.19 -3.83
CA ARG A 58 -23.77 14.75 -2.47
C ARG A 58 -22.78 13.97 -1.62
N LEU A 59 -21.77 14.66 -1.09
CA LEU A 59 -20.83 14.04 -0.16
C LEU A 59 -21.45 13.95 1.23
N ARG A 60 -21.34 12.77 1.84
CA ARG A 60 -21.58 12.55 3.26
C ARG A 60 -20.28 12.69 4.02
N PHE A 61 -20.36 13.39 5.17
CA PHE A 61 -19.29 13.47 6.16
C PHE A 61 -19.75 12.72 7.39
N ALA A 62 -19.22 11.52 7.60
CA ALA A 62 -19.55 10.66 8.73
C ALA A 62 -18.40 10.71 9.74
N PRO A 63 -18.49 11.52 10.81
CA PRO A 63 -17.53 11.46 11.90
C PRO A 63 -17.66 10.10 12.61
N MET A 64 -16.53 9.54 12.99
CA MET A 64 -16.45 8.30 13.74
C MET A 64 -15.39 8.42 14.85
N THR A 65 -15.70 7.82 15.98
CA THR A 65 -14.78 7.71 17.11
C THR A 65 -14.45 6.24 17.28
N LEU A 66 -13.16 5.93 17.23
CA LEU A 66 -12.64 4.60 17.51
C LEU A 66 -12.34 4.47 19.01
N PRO A 67 -12.18 3.24 19.53
CA PRO A 67 -11.68 3.02 20.89
C PRO A 67 -10.43 3.86 21.21
N GLY A 68 -10.23 4.18 22.49
CA GLY A 68 -9.08 4.99 22.91
C GLY A 68 -9.14 6.47 22.52
N GLY A 69 -10.19 6.95 21.82
CA GLY A 69 -10.40 8.37 21.53
C GLY A 69 -9.85 8.85 20.18
N SER A 70 -9.44 7.92 19.31
CA SER A 70 -9.04 8.24 17.93
C SER A 70 -10.25 8.73 17.13
N SER A 71 -10.07 9.81 16.37
CA SER A 71 -11.16 10.46 15.64
C SER A 71 -10.89 10.46 14.13
N LEU A 72 -11.89 9.99 13.38
CA LEU A 72 -11.84 9.95 11.93
C LEU A 72 -13.08 10.59 11.33
N THR A 73 -12.96 11.02 10.08
CA THR A 73 -14.12 11.39 9.27
C THR A 73 -14.09 10.59 7.98
N LEU A 74 -15.12 9.79 7.75
CA LEU A 74 -15.34 9.14 6.47
C LEU A 74 -16.08 10.12 5.54
N VAL A 75 -15.48 10.40 4.40
CA VAL A 75 -16.00 11.28 3.35
C VAL A 75 -16.28 10.45 2.11
N THR A 76 -17.53 10.34 1.72
CA THR A 76 -17.97 9.44 0.65
C THR A 76 -19.23 9.97 -0.03
N PRO A 77 -19.44 9.74 -1.33
CA PRO A 77 -20.74 9.92 -1.97
C PRO A 77 -21.86 9.22 -1.19
N VAL A 78 -23.01 9.87 -1.04
CA VAL A 78 -24.19 9.32 -0.33
C VAL A 78 -24.65 8.00 -0.96
N GLU A 79 -24.47 7.84 -2.25
CA GLU A 79 -24.84 6.65 -3.02
C GLU A 79 -23.98 5.42 -2.68
N TRP A 80 -22.84 5.61 -1.98
CA TRP A 80 -21.88 4.55 -1.64
C TRP A 80 -22.00 4.08 -0.18
N GLU A 81 -23.19 4.18 0.40
CA GLU A 81 -23.47 3.83 1.79
C GLU A 81 -22.97 2.42 2.17
N ALA A 82 -23.14 1.44 1.27
CA ALA A 82 -22.69 0.07 1.50
C ALA A 82 -21.16 -0.02 1.68
N LEU A 83 -20.39 0.81 0.97
CA LEU A 83 -18.93 0.85 1.12
C LEU A 83 -18.54 1.44 2.46
N SER A 84 -19.29 2.43 2.94
CA SER A 84 -19.06 3.05 4.25
C SER A 84 -19.09 2.04 5.38
N ILE A 85 -20.00 1.06 5.31
CA ILE A 85 -20.12 0.00 6.32
C ILE A 85 -18.86 -0.87 6.31
N ILE A 86 -18.37 -1.27 5.13
CA ILE A 86 -17.16 -2.09 4.97
C ILE A 86 -15.94 -1.36 5.49
N VAL A 87 -15.76 -0.10 5.09
CA VAL A 87 -14.63 0.73 5.53
C VAL A 87 -14.68 0.95 7.04
N THR A 88 -15.85 1.26 7.60
CA THR A 88 -16.01 1.50 9.04
C THR A 88 -15.73 0.24 9.85
N SER A 89 -16.18 -0.94 9.40
CA SER A 89 -15.84 -2.22 10.05
C SER A 89 -14.33 -2.46 10.02
N ALA A 90 -13.71 -2.38 8.84
CA ALA A 90 -12.29 -2.63 8.67
C ALA A 90 -11.41 -1.71 9.56
N LEU A 91 -11.80 -0.45 9.71
CA LEU A 91 -11.12 0.51 10.58
C LEU A 91 -11.30 0.17 12.07
N ASN A 92 -12.51 -0.19 12.50
CA ASN A 92 -12.76 -0.57 13.90
C ASN A 92 -11.98 -1.84 14.27
N ASP A 93 -12.07 -2.86 13.42
CA ASP A 93 -11.44 -4.16 13.65
C ASP A 93 -9.91 -4.00 13.74
N LEU A 94 -9.30 -3.39 12.73
CA LEU A 94 -7.85 -3.17 12.72
C LEU A 94 -7.38 -2.24 13.84
N HIS A 95 -8.16 -1.21 14.19
CA HIS A 95 -7.80 -0.33 15.30
C HIS A 95 -7.74 -1.09 16.63
N GLY A 96 -8.73 -1.95 16.90
CA GLY A 96 -8.73 -2.83 18.06
C GLY A 96 -7.51 -3.75 18.07
N GLU A 97 -7.28 -4.46 16.96
CA GLU A 97 -6.13 -5.36 16.79
C GLU A 97 -4.80 -4.65 17.06
N LEU A 98 -4.53 -3.52 16.39
CA LEU A 98 -3.28 -2.78 16.55
C LEU A 98 -3.14 -2.17 17.95
N SER A 99 -4.24 -1.77 18.58
CA SER A 99 -4.23 -1.28 19.96
C SER A 99 -3.86 -2.38 20.95
N GLU A 100 -4.36 -3.60 20.78
CA GLU A 100 -3.97 -4.72 21.63
C GLU A 100 -2.51 -5.09 21.41
N LEU A 101 -2.10 -5.25 20.14
CA LEU A 101 -0.75 -5.70 19.78
C LEU A 101 0.34 -4.71 20.17
N PHE A 102 0.11 -3.41 19.99
CA PHE A 102 1.12 -2.38 20.27
C PHE A 102 1.03 -1.77 21.67
N GLY A 103 0.21 -2.33 22.56
CA GLY A 103 0.09 -1.86 23.95
C GLY A 103 -0.55 -0.49 24.07
N GLY A 104 -1.62 -0.26 23.30
CA GLY A 104 -2.38 0.97 23.19
C GLY A 104 -1.93 1.88 22.05
N LEU A 105 -2.87 2.61 21.46
CA LEU A 105 -2.61 3.61 20.42
C LEU A 105 -2.78 5.04 20.95
N PRO A 106 -1.98 6.00 20.48
CA PRO A 106 -2.31 7.42 20.65
C PRO A 106 -3.55 7.78 19.84
N ASN A 107 -4.13 8.96 20.10
CA ASN A 107 -5.23 9.48 19.28
C ASN A 107 -4.79 9.67 17.83
N VAL A 108 -5.22 8.75 16.97
CA VAL A 108 -5.04 8.84 15.51
C VAL A 108 -6.09 9.79 14.98
N LYS A 109 -5.63 10.89 14.38
CA LYS A 109 -6.49 11.89 13.72
C LYS A 109 -6.27 11.80 12.22
N THR A 110 -7.26 11.27 11.50
CA THR A 110 -7.19 11.11 10.04
C THR A 110 -8.57 11.26 9.41
N SER A 111 -8.64 11.22 8.08
CA SER A 111 -9.91 11.09 7.35
C SER A 111 -9.78 10.00 6.31
N VAL A 112 -10.88 9.32 5.99
CA VAL A 112 -10.94 8.35 4.89
C VAL A 112 -11.83 8.93 3.83
N ARG A 113 -11.34 9.01 2.59
CA ARG A 113 -12.09 9.55 1.47
C ARG A 113 -12.23 8.52 0.37
N LEU A 114 -13.46 8.13 0.08
CA LEU A 114 -13.79 7.38 -1.13
C LEU A 114 -14.04 8.39 -2.26
N MET A 115 -13.42 8.17 -3.41
CA MET A 115 -13.65 9.01 -4.59
C MET A 115 -13.52 8.23 -5.88
N GLU A 116 -14.05 8.77 -6.96
CA GLU A 116 -13.87 8.24 -8.30
C GLU A 116 -12.39 8.10 -8.67
N ALA A 117 -12.04 6.97 -9.28
CA ALA A 117 -10.66 6.63 -9.59
C ALA A 117 -9.98 7.66 -10.51
N ASP A 118 -10.66 8.15 -11.55
CA ASP A 118 -10.07 9.17 -12.44
C ASP A 118 -9.77 10.48 -11.66
N ARG A 119 -10.65 10.88 -10.72
CA ARG A 119 -10.43 12.05 -9.86
C ARG A 119 -9.28 11.84 -8.87
N PHE A 120 -9.13 10.62 -8.36
CA PHE A 120 -8.01 10.25 -7.52
C PHE A 120 -6.69 10.48 -8.25
N TYR A 121 -6.51 9.89 -9.44
CA TYR A 121 -5.25 10.03 -10.18
C TYR A 121 -4.99 11.46 -10.64
N GLU A 122 -6.04 12.20 -11.04
CA GLU A 122 -5.95 13.65 -11.34
C GLU A 122 -5.45 14.46 -10.14
N ARG A 123 -5.97 14.18 -8.94
CA ARG A 123 -5.69 14.96 -7.72
C ARG A 123 -4.35 14.59 -7.07
N THR A 124 -3.98 13.32 -7.08
CA THR A 124 -2.80 12.82 -6.37
C THR A 124 -1.56 12.75 -7.27
N GLY A 125 -1.74 12.68 -8.59
CA GLY A 125 -0.66 12.36 -9.52
C GLY A 125 -0.14 10.92 -9.36
N ALA A 126 -0.83 10.09 -8.57
CA ALA A 126 -0.44 8.71 -8.36
C ALA A 126 -0.57 7.91 -9.66
N PRO A 127 0.29 6.90 -9.87
CA PRO A 127 0.12 5.98 -10.98
C PRO A 127 -1.22 5.23 -10.94
N ARG A 128 -1.74 4.82 -12.10
CA ARG A 128 -3.04 4.12 -12.22
C ARG A 128 -3.13 2.77 -11.50
N TRP A 129 -2.02 2.23 -11.02
CA TRP A 129 -1.96 1.00 -10.26
C TRP A 129 -2.06 1.21 -8.74
N THR A 130 -2.04 2.47 -8.27
CA THR A 130 -2.21 2.79 -6.85
C THR A 130 -3.66 2.55 -6.44
N ASN A 131 -3.85 1.66 -5.46
CA ASN A 131 -5.17 1.21 -4.98
C ASN A 131 -5.69 2.02 -3.78
N ALA A 132 -4.81 2.71 -3.07
CA ALA A 132 -5.12 3.68 -2.03
C ALA A 132 -3.88 4.53 -1.74
N LEU A 133 -4.03 5.59 -0.96
CA LEU A 133 -2.92 6.44 -0.55
C LEU A 133 -3.19 7.13 0.78
N TYR A 134 -2.28 6.97 1.73
CA TYR A 134 -2.17 7.80 2.93
C TYR A 134 -1.23 8.99 2.68
N ILE A 135 -1.80 10.19 2.63
CA ILE A 135 -1.04 11.42 2.42
C ILE A 135 -1.66 12.58 3.20
N ARG A 136 -0.81 13.37 3.88
CA ARG A 136 -1.24 14.56 4.65
C ARG A 136 -2.37 14.24 5.64
N ASN A 137 -2.25 13.13 6.39
CA ASN A 137 -3.25 12.65 7.35
C ASN A 137 -4.63 12.36 6.72
N GLN A 138 -4.64 11.95 5.46
CA GLN A 138 -5.84 11.54 4.73
C GLN A 138 -5.56 10.23 4.03
N ILE A 139 -6.43 9.25 4.26
CA ILE A 139 -6.51 8.02 3.47
C ILE A 139 -7.45 8.30 2.31
N ILE A 140 -6.99 8.10 1.09
CA ILE A 140 -7.77 8.33 -0.12
C ILE A 140 -7.83 7.03 -0.91
N ILE A 141 -9.04 6.57 -1.22
CA ILE A 141 -9.28 5.30 -1.90
C ILE A 141 -10.02 5.57 -3.21
N PRO A 142 -9.40 5.28 -4.38
CA PRO A 142 -10.08 5.29 -5.67
C PRO A 142 -11.11 4.16 -5.77
N ILE A 143 -12.31 4.50 -6.21
CA ILE A 143 -13.38 3.56 -6.52
C ILE A 143 -13.60 3.61 -8.04
N VAL A 144 -13.46 2.46 -8.71
CA VAL A 144 -13.66 2.32 -10.17
C VAL A 144 -15.11 2.00 -10.50
N ASP A 145 -15.69 1.04 -9.80
CA ASP A 145 -17.11 0.68 -9.91
C ASP A 145 -17.63 0.39 -8.49
N PRO A 146 -18.43 1.29 -7.88
CA PRO A 146 -18.94 1.12 -6.53
C PRO A 146 -19.93 -0.04 -6.38
N PHE A 147 -20.48 -0.57 -7.48
CA PHE A 147 -21.50 -1.63 -7.46
C PHE A 147 -20.92 -3.01 -7.78
N ARG A 148 -19.68 -3.08 -8.28
CA ARG A 148 -19.01 -4.33 -8.67
C ARG A 148 -17.58 -4.41 -8.16
N LEU A 149 -17.27 -3.70 -7.09
CA LEU A 149 -15.95 -3.78 -6.47
C LEU A 149 -15.74 -5.11 -5.75
N ASP A 150 -14.48 -5.49 -5.64
CA ASP A 150 -14.02 -6.49 -4.70
C ASP A 150 -13.95 -5.87 -3.29
N THR A 151 -14.87 -6.29 -2.43
CA THR A 151 -15.00 -5.78 -1.06
C THR A 151 -13.86 -6.24 -0.15
N GLU A 152 -13.24 -7.39 -0.44
CA GLU A 152 -12.08 -7.86 0.30
C GLU A 152 -10.85 -7.03 -0.07
N ASN A 153 -10.65 -6.75 -1.37
CA ASN A 153 -9.57 -5.86 -1.78
C ASN A 153 -9.74 -4.42 -1.21
N LEU A 154 -10.98 -3.94 -1.08
CA LEU A 154 -11.25 -2.67 -0.37
C LEU A 154 -10.85 -2.76 1.11
N ARG A 155 -11.24 -3.83 1.81
CA ARG A 155 -10.86 -4.06 3.21
C ARG A 155 -9.36 -4.09 3.39
N ARG A 156 -8.63 -4.84 2.55
CA ARG A 156 -7.16 -4.90 2.53
C ARG A 156 -6.54 -3.51 2.34
N SER A 157 -7.03 -2.75 1.35
CA SER A 157 -6.53 -1.40 1.06
C SER A 157 -6.76 -0.44 2.23
N VAL A 158 -7.94 -0.48 2.87
CA VAL A 158 -8.23 0.31 4.08
C VAL A 158 -7.27 -0.05 5.21
N ARG A 159 -7.07 -1.35 5.44
CA ARG A 159 -6.19 -1.86 6.51
C ARG A 159 -4.74 -1.44 6.29
N HIS A 160 -4.26 -1.54 5.06
CA HIS A 160 -2.94 -1.08 4.65
C HIS A 160 -2.72 0.40 4.99
N GLU A 161 -3.56 1.29 4.44
CA GLU A 161 -3.39 2.73 4.62
C GLU A 161 -3.64 3.21 6.05
N TYR A 162 -4.53 2.53 6.79
CA TYR A 162 -4.76 2.85 8.18
C TYR A 162 -3.56 2.50 9.06
N THR A 163 -2.83 1.44 8.71
CA THR A 163 -1.59 1.08 9.39
C THR A 163 -0.55 2.18 9.28
N HIS A 164 -0.37 2.79 8.10
CA HIS A 164 0.50 3.97 7.96
C HIS A 164 0.09 5.13 8.87
N ALA A 165 -1.22 5.39 9.02
CA ALA A 165 -1.71 6.43 9.91
C ALA A 165 -1.37 6.12 11.38
N VAL A 166 -1.54 4.87 11.81
CA VAL A 166 -1.21 4.40 13.17
C VAL A 166 0.30 4.47 13.43
N VAL A 167 1.12 3.92 12.52
CA VAL A 167 2.58 3.91 12.60
C VAL A 167 3.13 5.34 12.62
N SER A 168 2.59 6.22 11.77
CA SER A 168 2.95 7.64 11.77
C SER A 168 2.58 8.32 13.10
N ALA A 169 1.44 7.99 13.71
CA ALA A 169 1.02 8.57 14.98
C ALA A 169 1.87 8.09 16.17
N LEU A 170 2.24 6.80 16.18
CA LEU A 170 3.12 6.19 17.17
C LEU A 170 4.54 6.76 17.08
N SER A 171 5.11 6.80 15.87
CA SER A 171 6.51 7.18 15.62
C SER A 171 6.76 8.66 15.40
N GLY A 172 5.72 9.48 15.31
CA GLY A 172 5.86 10.87 14.88
C GLY A 172 6.38 11.01 13.45
N GLY A 173 6.07 10.04 12.58
CA GLY A 173 6.50 10.01 11.18
C GLY A 173 7.97 9.62 10.98
N ARG A 174 8.57 8.90 11.94
CA ARG A 174 10.00 8.57 11.95
C ARG A 174 10.31 7.08 11.79
N CYS A 175 9.28 6.26 11.61
CA CYS A 175 9.42 4.86 11.24
C CYS A 175 10.25 4.73 9.94
N PRO A 176 11.25 3.82 9.87
CA PRO A 176 11.93 3.56 8.62
C PRO A 176 10.96 2.93 7.60
N GLY A 177 11.04 3.35 6.34
CA GLY A 177 10.08 2.98 5.30
C GLY A 177 9.86 1.47 5.14
N TRP A 178 10.91 0.64 5.23
CA TRP A 178 10.76 -0.82 5.18
C TRP A 178 9.85 -1.37 6.29
N LEU A 179 9.89 -0.80 7.49
CA LEU A 179 9.10 -1.28 8.62
C LEU A 179 7.66 -0.79 8.51
N ASP A 180 7.47 0.48 8.12
CA ASP A 180 6.15 1.07 7.86
C ASP A 180 5.39 0.28 6.77
N GLU A 181 6.03 0.06 5.63
CA GLU A 181 5.49 -0.71 4.51
C GLU A 181 5.29 -2.18 4.86
N GLY A 182 6.25 -2.80 5.56
CA GLY A 182 6.12 -4.19 5.99
C GLY A 182 4.99 -4.40 7.00
N LEU A 183 4.75 -3.44 7.90
CA LEU A 183 3.61 -3.45 8.82
C LEU A 183 2.29 -3.27 8.08
N ALA A 184 2.23 -2.36 7.11
CA ALA A 184 1.05 -2.16 6.28
C ALA A 184 0.70 -3.40 5.45
N GLN A 185 1.71 -4.05 4.85
CA GLN A 185 1.56 -5.33 4.15
C GLN A 185 1.11 -6.45 5.09
N TRP A 186 1.65 -6.52 6.31
CA TRP A 186 1.23 -7.51 7.31
C TRP A 186 -0.23 -7.31 7.73
N ALA A 187 -0.65 -6.05 7.91
CA ALA A 187 -2.01 -5.71 8.32
C ALA A 187 -3.06 -6.06 7.27
N GLU A 188 -2.70 -6.26 6.00
CA GLU A 188 -3.62 -6.76 4.97
C GLU A 188 -4.14 -8.18 5.28
N GLY A 189 -3.48 -8.94 6.18
CA GLY A 189 -3.82 -10.31 6.48
C GLY A 189 -3.08 -11.29 5.56
N GLU A 190 -3.80 -12.01 4.70
CA GLU A 190 -3.15 -12.90 3.73
C GLU A 190 -2.27 -12.11 2.76
N ALA A 191 -0.98 -12.44 2.72
CA ALA A 191 -0.04 -11.79 1.84
C ALA A 191 -0.48 -11.88 0.38
N ASN A 192 -0.26 -10.80 -0.38
CA ASN A 192 -0.52 -10.83 -1.81
C ASN A 192 0.32 -11.97 -2.46
N PRO A 193 -0.31 -12.92 -3.16
CA PRO A 193 0.37 -14.10 -3.71
C PRO A 193 1.45 -13.76 -4.74
N ALA A 194 1.51 -12.51 -5.24
CA ALA A 194 2.56 -12.03 -6.12
C ALA A 194 3.89 -11.71 -5.37
N LEU A 195 3.86 -11.46 -4.06
CA LEU A 195 5.03 -11.00 -3.30
C LEU A 195 6.11 -12.08 -3.17
N ALA A 196 5.73 -13.30 -2.78
CA ALA A 196 6.68 -14.40 -2.63
C ALA A 196 7.41 -14.73 -3.95
N PRO A 197 6.70 -14.93 -5.09
CA PRO A 197 7.36 -15.12 -6.39
C PRO A 197 8.28 -13.97 -6.78
N ALA A 198 7.86 -12.72 -6.55
CA ALA A 198 8.69 -11.56 -6.88
C ALA A 198 10.00 -11.52 -6.07
N LEU A 199 9.94 -11.79 -4.76
CA LEU A 199 11.12 -11.86 -3.92
C LEU A 199 12.02 -13.03 -4.31
N ALA A 200 11.44 -14.20 -4.58
CA ALA A 200 12.19 -15.38 -4.99
C ALA A 200 12.92 -15.14 -6.33
N GLN A 201 12.24 -14.54 -7.31
CA GLN A 201 12.83 -14.18 -8.59
C GLN A 201 13.97 -13.16 -8.43
N TRP A 202 13.79 -12.14 -7.58
CA TRP A 202 14.82 -11.17 -7.29
C TRP A 202 16.07 -11.83 -6.70
N LEU A 203 15.90 -12.68 -5.68
CA LEU A 203 16.99 -13.34 -4.97
C LEU A 203 17.73 -14.41 -5.80
N GLN A 204 17.17 -14.85 -6.93
CA GLN A 204 17.89 -15.73 -7.86
C GLN A 204 19.11 -15.06 -8.49
N TYR A 205 19.03 -13.76 -8.79
CA TYR A 205 20.02 -13.04 -9.59
C TYR A 205 20.61 -11.82 -8.88
N LYS A 206 19.96 -11.36 -7.80
CA LYS A 206 20.33 -10.15 -7.06
C LYS A 206 20.51 -10.47 -5.58
N ARG A 207 21.23 -9.59 -4.89
CA ARG A 207 21.30 -9.62 -3.42
C ARG A 207 20.00 -9.05 -2.83
N PRO A 208 19.67 -9.36 -1.56
CA PRO A 208 18.63 -8.66 -0.83
C PRO A 208 18.77 -7.14 -0.97
N VAL A 209 17.63 -6.45 -1.06
CA VAL A 209 17.59 -4.99 -1.16
C VAL A 209 18.11 -4.41 0.16
N SER A 210 19.00 -3.42 0.12
CA SER A 210 19.49 -2.86 1.39
C SER A 210 18.37 -2.11 2.12
N LEU A 211 18.23 -2.33 3.43
CA LEU A 211 17.27 -1.61 4.28
C LEU A 211 17.51 -0.10 4.27
N SER A 212 18.76 0.33 4.06
CA SER A 212 19.12 1.74 3.90
C SER A 212 18.46 2.39 2.67
N LEU A 213 18.31 1.65 1.57
CA LEU A 213 17.61 2.11 0.36
C LEU A 213 16.10 2.20 0.57
N LEU A 214 15.57 1.36 1.45
CA LEU A 214 14.15 1.29 1.80
C LEU A 214 13.74 2.29 2.89
N ARG A 215 14.70 3.03 3.48
CA ARG A 215 14.44 3.96 4.58
C ARG A 215 13.48 5.08 4.21
N GLY A 216 13.58 5.61 2.98
CA GLY A 216 12.82 6.79 2.52
C GLY A 216 11.55 6.47 1.74
N GLY A 217 11.07 5.23 1.79
CA GLY A 217 9.99 4.73 0.92
C GLY A 217 10.49 4.33 -0.47
N PHE A 218 9.57 3.80 -1.30
CA PHE A 218 9.96 3.04 -2.50
C PHE A 218 9.90 3.83 -3.81
N THR A 219 9.57 5.12 -3.76
CA THR A 219 9.35 5.97 -4.94
C THR A 219 10.60 6.23 -5.78
N LYS A 220 11.78 6.05 -5.19
CA LYS A 220 13.09 6.24 -5.86
C LYS A 220 13.73 4.93 -6.31
N LEU A 221 13.08 3.79 -6.05
CA LEU A 221 13.62 2.49 -6.43
C LEU A 221 13.44 2.26 -7.92
N ASP A 222 14.32 1.42 -8.47
CA ASP A 222 14.14 0.93 -9.82
C ASP A 222 12.85 0.12 -9.93
N SER A 223 12.23 0.32 -11.09
CA SER A 223 10.97 -0.27 -11.53
C SER A 223 10.85 -1.77 -11.22
N ASP A 224 11.89 -2.55 -11.51
CA ASP A 224 11.94 -3.99 -11.33
C ASP A 224 12.18 -4.42 -9.86
N MET A 225 12.70 -3.52 -9.02
CA MET A 225 13.03 -3.78 -7.61
C MET A 225 11.82 -3.64 -6.68
N VAL A 226 10.89 -2.74 -7.00
CA VAL A 226 9.74 -2.39 -6.14
C VAL A 226 8.95 -3.61 -5.62
N PRO A 227 8.57 -4.62 -6.45
CA PRO A 227 7.81 -5.77 -5.94
C PRO A 227 8.60 -6.57 -4.89
N ALA A 228 9.91 -6.74 -5.12
CA ALA A 228 10.80 -7.43 -4.19
C ALA A 228 11.04 -6.59 -2.92
N ALA A 229 11.07 -5.26 -3.02
CA ALA A 229 11.18 -4.36 -1.87
C ALA A 229 9.98 -4.47 -0.93
N TYR A 230 8.75 -4.48 -1.45
CA TYR A 230 7.54 -4.75 -0.65
C TYR A 230 7.59 -6.12 0.01
N ALA A 231 7.90 -7.17 -0.75
CA ALA A 231 7.95 -8.53 -0.24
C ALA A 231 9.04 -8.71 0.83
N GLN A 232 10.22 -8.12 0.63
CA GLN A 232 11.31 -8.16 1.61
C GLN A 232 10.96 -7.35 2.86
N SER A 233 10.22 -6.24 2.72
CA SER A 233 9.78 -5.41 3.84
C SER A 233 8.80 -6.18 4.73
N LEU A 234 7.82 -6.86 4.12
CA LEU A 234 6.93 -7.79 4.82
C LEU A 234 7.72 -8.90 5.53
N PHE A 235 8.68 -9.53 4.83
CA PHE A 235 9.54 -10.56 5.42
C PHE A 235 10.31 -10.01 6.63
N ALA A 236 10.99 -8.88 6.49
CA ALA A 236 11.80 -8.25 7.55
C ALA A 236 10.93 -7.91 8.77
N THR A 237 9.76 -7.31 8.55
CA THR A 237 8.80 -7.00 9.61
C THR A 237 8.36 -8.26 10.35
N LYS A 238 8.05 -9.34 9.64
CA LYS A 238 7.71 -10.64 10.27
C LYS A 238 8.85 -11.21 11.10
N VAL A 239 10.11 -11.08 10.65
CA VAL A 239 11.28 -11.50 11.44
C VAL A 239 11.39 -10.69 12.73
N VAL A 240 11.20 -9.36 12.68
CA VAL A 240 11.16 -8.52 13.89
C VAL A 240 10.05 -8.97 14.83
N MET A 241 8.84 -9.13 14.32
CA MET A 241 7.69 -9.54 15.12
C MET A 241 7.88 -10.92 15.76
N LYS A 242 8.39 -11.89 15.00
CA LYS A 242 8.67 -13.24 15.49
C LYS A 242 9.73 -13.25 16.59
N ASN A 243 10.78 -12.45 16.45
CA ASN A 243 11.92 -12.47 17.36
C ASN A 243 11.72 -11.57 18.59
N GLN A 244 10.99 -10.46 18.44
CA GLN A 244 10.88 -9.41 19.46
C GLN A 244 9.48 -9.30 20.08
N GLY A 245 8.45 -9.76 19.38
CA GLY A 245 7.06 -9.61 19.78
C GLY A 245 6.48 -8.21 19.48
N PHE A 246 5.15 -8.13 19.45
CA PHE A 246 4.43 -6.92 19.11
C PHE A 246 4.56 -5.80 20.14
N GLU A 247 4.60 -6.14 21.44
CA GLU A 247 4.70 -5.14 22.51
C GLU A 247 6.00 -4.34 22.42
N LYS A 248 7.14 -5.02 22.22
CA LYS A 248 8.44 -4.36 22.00
C LYS A 248 8.45 -3.56 20.71
N LEU A 249 7.80 -4.05 19.66
CA LEU A 249 7.66 -3.30 18.41
C LEU A 249 6.85 -2.01 18.61
N GLY A 250 5.75 -2.07 19.37
CA GLY A 250 4.99 -0.89 19.76
C GLY A 250 5.80 0.09 20.61
N ALA A 251 6.63 -0.43 21.53
CA ALA A 251 7.57 0.38 22.32
C ALA A 251 8.61 1.08 21.45
N TYR A 252 9.21 0.36 20.50
CA TYR A 252 10.15 0.91 19.52
C TYR A 252 9.50 2.04 18.69
N LEU A 253 8.28 1.81 18.17
CA LEU A 253 7.57 2.84 17.44
C LEU A 253 7.34 4.10 18.30
N ARG A 254 7.04 3.96 19.60
CA ARG A 254 6.90 5.12 20.50
C ARG A 254 8.23 5.80 20.82
N GLU A 255 9.31 5.03 20.99
CA GLU A 255 10.66 5.54 21.22
C GLU A 255 11.17 6.36 20.03
N LEU A 256 10.84 5.93 18.80
CA LEU A 256 11.09 6.71 17.58
C LEU A 256 10.45 8.08 17.60
N LYS A 257 9.44 8.36 18.43
CA LYS A 257 8.82 9.69 18.53
C LYS A 257 9.62 10.67 19.36
N THR A 258 10.52 10.22 20.24
CA THR A 258 11.36 11.10 21.08
C THR A 258 12.84 11.05 20.72
N GLN A 259 13.35 9.94 20.16
CA GLN A 259 14.77 9.74 19.94
C GLN A 259 15.23 10.11 18.53
N ASN A 260 16.18 11.02 18.37
CA ASN A 260 16.59 11.56 17.06
C ASN A 260 17.28 10.53 16.14
N ASP A 261 17.84 9.46 16.70
CA ASP A 261 18.54 8.42 15.93
C ASP A 261 17.73 7.11 15.90
N VAL A 262 17.26 6.76 14.69
CA VAL A 262 16.50 5.54 14.39
C VAL A 262 17.30 4.27 14.70
N ASN A 263 18.62 4.28 14.45
CA ASN A 263 19.47 3.14 14.72
C ASN A 263 19.65 2.95 16.23
N GLN A 264 19.87 4.05 16.97
CA GLN A 264 20.00 3.97 18.41
C GLN A 264 18.70 3.50 19.06
N ALA A 265 17.54 3.99 18.61
CA ALA A 265 16.24 3.48 19.06
C ALA A 265 16.07 1.98 18.80
N PHE A 266 16.56 1.50 17.66
CA PHE A 266 16.49 0.08 17.30
C PHE A 266 17.38 -0.76 18.24
N VAL A 267 18.58 -0.27 18.57
CA VAL A 267 19.47 -0.89 19.57
C VAL A 267 18.84 -0.87 20.96
N ASP A 268 18.28 0.25 21.38
CA ASP A 268 17.71 0.40 22.72
C ASP A 268 16.52 -0.54 22.93
N SER A 269 15.66 -0.65 21.91
CA SER A 269 14.48 -1.52 21.90
C SER A 269 14.78 -3.01 21.70
N PHE A 270 15.67 -3.37 20.77
CA PHE A 270 15.87 -4.78 20.35
C PHE A 270 17.24 -5.36 20.70
N LYS A 271 18.14 -4.58 21.29
CA LYS A 271 19.52 -4.97 21.62
C LYS A 271 20.30 -5.47 20.39
N LEU A 272 19.95 -4.92 19.23
CA LEU A 272 20.48 -5.25 17.92
C LEU A 272 20.50 -3.98 17.09
N SER A 273 21.55 -3.72 16.31
CA SER A 273 21.57 -2.59 15.38
C SER A 273 20.91 -2.96 14.03
N ILE A 274 20.44 -1.96 13.28
CA ILE A 274 19.87 -2.20 11.93
C ILE A 274 20.86 -2.91 10.99
N PRO A 275 22.16 -2.57 10.94
CA PRO A 275 23.13 -3.32 10.13
C PRO A 275 23.30 -4.79 10.55
N GLU A 276 23.30 -5.08 11.85
CA GLU A 276 23.36 -6.47 12.34
C GLU A 276 22.09 -7.23 11.99
N PHE A 277 20.92 -6.58 12.13
CA PHE A 277 19.65 -7.12 11.69
C PHE A 277 19.61 -7.38 10.18
N GLU A 278 20.17 -6.50 9.35
CA GLU A 278 20.26 -6.67 7.90
C GLU A 278 21.13 -7.88 7.53
N VAL A 279 22.23 -8.11 8.25
CA VAL A 279 23.06 -9.32 8.09
C VAL A 279 22.29 -10.58 8.47
N GLN A 280 21.56 -10.56 9.58
CA GLN A 280 20.69 -11.67 9.99
C GLN A 280 19.62 -11.94 8.92
N LEU A 281 18.91 -10.91 8.50
CA LEU A 281 17.87 -10.95 7.47
C LEU A 281 18.40 -11.58 6.17
N GLY A 282 19.61 -11.21 5.74
CA GLY A 282 20.24 -11.79 4.57
C GLY A 282 20.46 -13.31 4.66
N ARG A 283 20.74 -13.84 5.86
CA ARG A 283 20.85 -15.29 6.09
C ARG A 283 19.48 -15.95 6.00
N GLU A 284 18.48 -15.38 6.66
CA GLU A 284 17.11 -15.90 6.66
C GLU A 284 16.49 -15.90 5.25
N LEU A 285 16.70 -14.83 4.46
CA LEU A 285 16.26 -14.75 3.07
C LEU A 285 16.96 -15.80 2.18
N LYS A 286 18.25 -16.06 2.41
CA LYS A 286 19.00 -17.08 1.68
C LYS A 286 18.47 -18.48 1.98
N ASP A 287 18.16 -18.75 3.24
CA ASP A 287 17.62 -20.05 3.65
C ASP A 287 16.19 -20.24 3.15
N TRP A 288 15.35 -19.20 3.22
CA TRP A 288 14.02 -19.19 2.61
C TRP A 288 14.06 -19.43 1.10
N SER A 289 14.96 -18.75 0.37
CA SER A 289 15.09 -18.90 -1.07
C SER A 289 15.52 -20.31 -1.49
N LYS A 290 16.28 -21.04 -0.66
CA LYS A 290 16.72 -22.43 -0.93
C LYS A 290 15.66 -23.47 -0.63
N GLN A 291 14.79 -23.22 0.34
CA GLN A 291 13.77 -24.18 0.82
C GLN A 291 12.49 -24.17 -0.04
N ASP A 292 12.63 -23.94 -1.35
CA ASP A 292 11.51 -23.89 -2.30
C ASP A 292 10.62 -22.64 -2.12
N GLY A 293 11.23 -21.45 -1.96
CA GLY A 293 10.53 -20.15 -1.90
C GLY A 293 9.59 -19.87 -3.08
N PHE A 294 9.72 -20.62 -4.18
CA PHE A 294 8.79 -20.63 -5.33
C PHE A 294 7.48 -21.37 -5.09
N ARG A 295 7.41 -22.29 -4.13
CA ARG A 295 6.23 -23.11 -3.83
C ARG A 295 5.61 -22.82 -2.47
N ARG A 296 6.34 -22.17 -1.55
CA ARG A 296 5.87 -21.88 -0.19
C ARG A 296 5.80 -20.37 0.05
N ALA A 297 4.59 -19.83 -0.05
CA ALA A 297 4.27 -18.51 0.48
C ALA A 297 4.29 -18.47 2.03
N HIS A 298 4.53 -19.62 2.69
CA HIS A 298 4.39 -19.82 4.13
C HIS A 298 5.15 -18.85 5.05
N ILE A 299 6.25 -18.21 4.61
CA ILE A 299 6.91 -17.16 5.42
C ILE A 299 6.20 -15.81 5.29
N LEU A 300 5.56 -15.53 4.16
CA LEU A 300 4.71 -14.36 3.99
C LEU A 300 3.26 -14.63 4.46
N GLU A 301 2.83 -15.88 4.52
CA GLU A 301 1.58 -16.31 5.16
C GLU A 301 1.76 -16.37 6.69
N GLN A 302 0.66 -16.12 7.41
CA GLN A 302 0.56 -15.74 8.84
C GLN A 302 1.78 -16.08 9.71
#